data_AF-A0A380P2B6-F1
#
_entry.id   AF-A0A380P2B6-F1
#
_cell.length_a   1.000
_cell.length_b   1.000
_cell.length_c   1.000
_cell.angle_alpha   90.00
_cell.angle_beta   90.00
_cell.angle_gamma   90.00
#
_symmetry.space_group_name_H-M   'P 1'
#
loop_
_entity.id
_entity.type
_entity.pdbx_description
1 polymer ?
#
loop_
_entity_poly.entity_id
_entity_poly.type
_entity_poly.pdbx_seq_one_letter_code
_entity_poly.pdbx_strand_id
1 'polypeptide(L)'
;MVHRPDRLFEILDALRAAHLSPKKLQFVYPKPNSEANIVLIDAIKDGDGTGARILPPIITHNPDGSYRQEILDIYEGKNQDD
;
A
#
# COMPACT_ATOMS: atom_id res chain seq x y z
N MET A 1 3.67 6.98 0.92
CA MET A 1 4.30 6.91 -0.43
C MET A 1 3.60 5.85 -1.26
N VAL A 2 3.46 6.06 -2.58
CA VAL A 2 2.83 5.15 -3.54
C VAL A 2 3.85 4.79 -4.62
N HIS A 3 4.07 3.51 -4.89
CA HIS A 3 5.03 3.09 -5.91
C HIS A 3 4.68 1.74 -6.55
N ARG A 4 5.33 1.39 -7.67
CA ARG A 4 5.32 0.03 -8.23
C ARG A 4 6.13 -0.96 -7.34
N PRO A 5 5.66 -2.23 -7.19
CA PRO A 5 6.32 -3.23 -6.34
C PRO A 5 7.68 -3.75 -6.84
N ASP A 6 8.00 -3.62 -8.13
CA ASP A 6 9.29 -4.03 -8.72
C ASP A 6 10.50 -3.37 -8.02
N ARG A 7 10.30 -2.15 -7.51
CA ARG A 7 11.32 -1.36 -6.79
C ARG A 7 11.25 -1.49 -5.27
N LEU A 8 10.46 -2.43 -4.74
CA LEU A 8 10.18 -2.51 -3.30
C LEU A 8 11.46 -2.57 -2.45
N PHE A 9 12.41 -3.45 -2.78
CA PHE A 9 13.62 -3.58 -1.97
C PHE A 9 14.50 -2.32 -2.03
N GLU A 10 14.69 -1.74 -3.20
CA GLU A 10 15.45 -0.49 -3.36
C GLU A 10 14.83 0.67 -2.57
N ILE A 11 13.50 0.74 -2.55
CA ILE A 11 12.76 1.71 -1.76
C ILE A 11 12.99 1.49 -0.27
N LEU A 12 12.89 0.25 0.22
CA LEU A 12 13.11 -0.05 1.64
C LEU A 12 14.54 0.29 2.07
N ASP A 13 15.52 0.04 1.22
CA ASP A 13 16.91 0.39 1.48
C ASP A 13 17.12 1.90 1.47
N ALA A 14 16.52 2.62 0.52
CA ALA A 14 16.56 4.08 0.47
C ALA A 14 15.91 4.73 1.71
N LEU A 15 14.78 4.20 2.18
CA LEU A 15 14.12 4.66 3.40
C LEU A 15 15.04 4.48 4.62
N ARG A 16 15.63 3.29 4.79
CA ARG A 16 16.57 3.01 5.89
C ARG A 16 17.79 3.93 5.85
N ALA A 17 18.38 4.13 4.66
CA ALA A 17 19.51 5.03 4.48
C ALA A 17 19.17 6.49 4.83
N ALA A 18 17.90 6.88 4.67
CA ALA A 18 17.38 8.20 5.04
C ALA A 18 16.86 8.29 6.49
N HIS A 19 17.14 7.30 7.35
CA HIS A 19 16.61 7.21 8.71
C HIS A 19 15.07 7.22 8.79
N LEU A 20 14.40 6.67 7.77
CA LEU A 20 12.97 6.43 7.74
C LEU A 20 12.70 4.95 7.93
N SER A 21 12.04 4.60 9.04
CA SER A 21 11.67 3.23 9.35
C SER A 21 10.29 2.91 8.76
N PRO A 22 10.17 1.96 7.81
CA PRO A 22 8.87 1.55 7.27
C PRO A 22 8.01 0.91 8.35
N LYS A 23 6.76 1.37 8.49
CA LYS A 23 5.83 0.90 9.54
C LYS A 23 4.58 0.22 9.00
N LYS A 24 4.11 0.60 7.81
CA LYS A 24 2.98 -0.06 7.16
C LYS A 24 3.28 -0.28 5.69
N LEU A 25 2.99 -1.48 5.21
CA LEU A 25 3.00 -1.82 3.81
C LEU A 25 1.61 -2.32 3.43
N GLN A 26 1.07 -1.84 2.32
CA GLN A 26 -0.21 -2.30 1.80
C GLN A 26 -0.10 -2.52 0.30
N PHE A 27 -0.33 -3.75 -0.13
CA PHE A 27 -0.29 -4.11 -1.54
C PHE A 27 -1.64 -3.86 -2.19
N VAL A 28 -1.61 -3.36 -3.42
CA VAL A 28 -2.80 -3.10 -4.22
C VAL A 28 -2.75 -3.99 -5.45
N TYR A 29 -3.86 -4.68 -5.68
CA TYR A 29 -4.04 -5.64 -6.76
C TYR A 29 -5.13 -5.15 -7.70
N PRO A 30 -4.95 -5.26 -9.03
CA PRO A 30 -5.99 -4.92 -9.98
C PRO A 30 -7.20 -5.85 -9.82
N LYS A 31 -6.95 -7.15 -9.67
CA LYS A 31 -7.99 -8.20 -9.55
C LYS A 31 -7.61 -9.27 -8.51
N PRO A 32 -8.57 -10.07 -8.02
CA PRO A 32 -8.24 -11.27 -7.26
C PRO A 32 -7.28 -12.18 -8.04
N ASN A 33 -6.32 -12.81 -7.34
CA ASN A 33 -5.34 -13.75 -7.91
C ASN A 33 -4.40 -13.16 -9.00
N SER A 34 -4.29 -11.84 -9.09
CA SER A 34 -3.29 -11.16 -9.93
C SER A 34 -2.06 -10.76 -9.12
N GLU A 35 -1.00 -10.29 -9.79
CA GLU A 35 0.15 -9.67 -9.10
C GLU A 35 -0.19 -8.27 -8.59
N ALA A 36 0.46 -7.85 -7.52
CA ALA A 36 0.33 -6.47 -7.04
C ALA A 36 0.95 -5.52 -8.06
N ASN A 37 0.27 -4.41 -8.36
CA ASN A 37 0.78 -3.39 -9.28
C ASN A 37 1.17 -2.09 -8.56
N ILE A 38 0.73 -1.92 -7.30
CA ILE A 38 1.09 -0.79 -6.44
C ILE A 38 1.39 -1.31 -5.03
N VAL A 39 2.34 -0.66 -4.35
CA VAL A 39 2.58 -0.78 -2.92
C VAL A 39 2.47 0.60 -2.28
N LEU A 40 1.70 0.66 -1.19
CA LEU A 40 1.62 1.82 -0.30
C LEU A 40 2.58 1.58 0.85
N ILE A 41 3.40 2.59 1.14
CA ILE A 41 4.39 2.52 2.22
C ILE A 41 4.23 3.76 3.10
N ASP A 42 4.04 3.50 4.39
CA ASP A 42 4.09 4.48 5.47
C ASP A 42 5.38 4.28 6.26
N ALA A 43 6.08 5.37 6.57
CA ALA A 43 7.37 5.34 7.23
C ALA A 43 7.51 6.51 8.20
N ILE A 44 8.21 6.28 9.30
CA ILE A 44 8.40 7.26 10.38
C ILE A 44 9.89 7.56 10.52
N LYS A 45 10.21 8.85 10.63
CA LYS A 45 11.58 9.31 10.84
C LYS A 45 12.07 8.92 12.23
N ASP A 46 13.29 8.39 12.30
CA ASP A 46 13.96 7.94 13.52
C ASP A 46 13.13 6.93 14.35
N GLY A 47 12.20 6.22 13.71
CA GLY A 47 11.44 5.15 14.34
C GLY A 47 12.26 3.87 14.50
N ASP A 48 11.81 2.97 15.37
CA ASP A 48 12.41 1.63 15.51
C ASP A 48 12.50 0.90 14.15
N GLY A 49 13.60 0.22 13.86
CA GLY A 49 13.79 -0.56 12.62
C GLY A 49 12.88 -1.79 12.50
N THR A 50 12.12 -2.12 13.55
CA THR A 50 11.20 -3.26 13.62
C THR A 50 9.73 -2.83 13.74
N GLY A 51 8.82 -3.80 13.76
CA GLY A 51 7.38 -3.55 13.95
C GLY A 51 6.63 -3.08 12.71
N ALA A 52 7.18 -3.33 11.52
CA ALA A 52 6.45 -3.13 10.27
C ALA A 52 5.24 -4.07 10.20
N ARG A 53 4.09 -3.55 9.78
CA ARG A 53 2.87 -4.33 9.54
C ARG A 53 2.57 -4.39 8.06
N ILE A 54 2.27 -5.59 7.58
CA ILE A 54 1.70 -5.80 6.25
C ILE A 54 0.18 -5.79 6.43
N LEU A 55 -0.48 -4.80 5.84
CA LEU A 55 -1.91 -4.60 5.92
C LEU A 55 -2.64 -5.51 4.93
N PRO A 56 -3.94 -5.80 5.17
CA PRO A 56 -4.78 -6.48 4.17
C PRO A 56 -4.69 -5.78 2.81
N PRO A 57 -4.63 -6.56 1.72
CA PRO A 57 -4.46 -6.00 0.40
C PRO A 57 -5.71 -5.24 -0.05
N ILE A 58 -5.50 -4.26 -0.92
CA ILE A 58 -6.60 -3.56 -1.60
C ILE A 58 -6.80 -4.21 -2.96
N ILE A 59 -8.02 -4.68 -3.24
CA ILE A 59 -8.38 -5.17 -4.57
C ILE A 59 -9.22 -4.09 -5.25
N THR A 60 -8.76 -3.58 -6.38
CA THR A 60 -9.38 -2.40 -7.00
C THR A 60 -10.62 -2.73 -7.82
N HIS A 61 -10.62 -3.87 -8.52
CA HIS A 61 -11.71 -4.25 -9.42
C HIS A 61 -12.36 -5.58 -9.05
N ASN A 62 -13.62 -5.71 -9.46
CA ASN A 62 -14.34 -6.97 -9.56
C ASN A 62 -13.80 -7.82 -10.73
N PRO A 63 -14.14 -9.12 -10.79
CA PRO A 63 -13.75 -9.98 -11.91
C PRO A 63 -14.16 -9.43 -13.29
N ASP A 64 -15.34 -8.81 -13.37
CA ASP A 64 -15.90 -8.18 -14.57
C ASP A 64 -15.20 -6.89 -15.02
N GLY A 65 -14.25 -6.38 -14.22
CA GLY A 65 -13.50 -5.16 -14.51
C GLY A 65 -14.16 -3.87 -14.01
N SER A 66 -15.30 -3.92 -13.34
CA SER A 66 -15.85 -2.77 -12.62
C SER A 66 -15.06 -2.47 -11.35
N TYR A 67 -15.03 -1.21 -10.91
CA TYR A 67 -14.45 -0.87 -9.60
C TYR A 67 -15.25 -1.49 -8.47
N ARG A 68 -14.56 -1.88 -7.40
CA ARG A 68 -15.24 -2.26 -6.15
C ARG A 68 -15.86 -1.02 -5.50
N GLN A 69 -17.01 -1.21 -4.85
CA GLN A 69 -17.70 -0.12 -4.17
C GLN A 69 -16.82 0.58 -3.14
N GLU A 70 -16.08 -0.18 -2.33
CA GLU A 70 -15.12 0.34 -1.34
C GLU A 70 -14.08 1.30 -1.96
N ILE A 71 -13.69 1.07 -3.22
CA ILE A 71 -12.71 1.89 -3.95
C ILE A 71 -13.37 3.16 -4.47
N LEU A 72 -14.60 3.04 -4.96
CA LEU A 72 -15.40 4.19 -5.36
C LEU A 72 -15.67 5.10 -4.15
N ASP A 73 -15.97 4.52 -2.99
CA ASP A 73 -16.20 5.27 -1.76
C ASP A 73 -14.93 6.03 -1.33
N ILE A 74 -13.74 5.42 -1.46
CA ILE A 74 -12.46 6.12 -1.26
C ILE A 74 -12.30 7.29 -2.25
N TYR A 75 -12.57 7.08 -3.54
CA TYR A 75 -12.42 8.14 -4.55
C TYR A 75 -13.42 9.29 -4.40
N GLU A 76 -14.63 8.98 -3.95
CA GLU A 76 -15.67 9.96 -3.69
C GLU A 76 -15.51 10.63 -2.31
N GLY A 77 -14.48 10.25 -1.54
CA GLY A 77 -14.22 10.79 -0.22
C GLY A 77 -15.30 10.43 0.81
N LYS A 78 -16.00 9.31 0.60
CA LYS A 78 -17.11 8.84 1.44
C LYS A 78 -16.68 8.06 2.69
N ASN A 79 -15.39 7.99 3.00
CA ASN A 79 -14.95 7.23 4.16
C ASN A 79 -15.31 7.94 5.47
N GLN A 80 -16.06 7.19 6.29
CA GLN A 80 -16.36 7.47 7.68
C GLN A 80 -15.04 7.41 8.47
N ASP A 81 -14.65 8.56 9.02
CA ASP A 81 -13.65 8.64 10.08
C ASP A 81 -14.21 7.93 11.32
N ASP A 82 -13.66 6.76 11.66
CA ASP A 82 -13.73 6.15 12.99
C ASP A 82 -12.37 6.25 13.69
#